data_AF-A0A937XVZ2-F1
#
_entry.id   AF-A0A937XVZ2-F1
#
_cell.length_a   1.000
_cell.length_b   1.000
_cell.length_c   1.000
_cell.angle_alpha   90.00
_cell.angle_beta   90.00
_cell.angle_gamma   90.00
#
_symmetry.space_group_name_H-M   'P 1'
#
loop_
_entity.id
_entity.type
_entity.pdbx_description
1 polymer ?
#
loop_
_entity_poly.entity_id
_entity_poly.type
_entity_poly.pdbx_seq_one_letter_code
_entity_poly.pdbx_strand_id
1 'polypeptide(L)'
;MRTQREATPRFDTVAIVGVGLIGGSFALALKAAGLCGRVVGVGRGAANLESARRLGVIDAIATDPAQAAGCDLIMIATPVAQFERVLAALAPGLRPGSLVTDGGSTKRDVVAAARRALGPKLAQFVPGHPISGAEKSGAEAAKADLFRDCRVILTPLAENAAADLARLEALWRACGARVSRMDPETHDEVLAAVSHLPHLLAYALVKELADRGNAAQLFSNSAGGLRDFTRLASSHPEMWRDICVANRDKLAAELGAFEARLRAIRPLLEAGDGAALERLFAEARVVRGKWLRGGLQ
;
A
#
# COMPACT_ATOMS: atom_id res chain seq x y z
N MET A 1 11.16 19.24 -33.99
CA MET A 1 9.85 18.67 -33.61
C MET A 1 9.68 18.81 -32.11
N ARG A 2 8.84 19.75 -31.66
CA ARG A 2 8.38 19.79 -30.26
C ARG A 2 7.38 18.63 -30.12
N THR A 3 7.75 17.58 -29.40
CA THR A 3 6.79 16.59 -28.92
C THR A 3 5.71 17.34 -28.15
N GLN A 4 4.46 17.30 -28.64
CA GLN A 4 3.31 17.73 -27.86
C GLN A 4 3.37 16.95 -26.54
N ARG A 5 3.72 17.62 -25.44
CA ARG A 5 3.44 17.06 -24.11
C ARG A 5 1.92 17.02 -24.04
N GLU A 6 1.32 15.83 -24.09
CA GLU A 6 -0.05 15.65 -23.63
C GLU A 6 -0.13 16.34 -22.27
N ALA A 7 -1.00 17.35 -22.16
CA ALA A 7 -1.16 18.09 -20.92
C ALA A 7 -1.57 17.10 -19.84
N THR A 8 -0.71 16.92 -18.83
CA THR A 8 -1.02 16.01 -17.73
C THR A 8 -2.32 16.49 -17.07
N PRO A 9 -3.32 15.61 -16.89
CA PRO A 9 -4.64 16.02 -16.44
C PRO A 9 -4.54 16.68 -15.05
N ARG A 10 -4.96 17.94 -14.97
CA ARG A 10 -5.12 18.68 -13.71
C ARG A 10 -6.52 18.42 -13.16
N PHE A 11 -6.62 18.26 -11.84
CA PHE A 11 -7.88 18.14 -11.12
C PHE A 11 -8.12 19.42 -10.33
N ASP A 12 -9.29 20.04 -10.46
CA ASP A 12 -9.54 21.33 -9.80
C ASP A 12 -9.69 21.14 -8.30
N THR A 13 -10.48 20.14 -7.87
CA THR A 13 -10.64 19.76 -6.47
C THR A 13 -10.34 18.28 -6.25
N VAL A 14 -9.39 18.00 -5.35
CA VAL A 14 -9.00 16.64 -4.94
C VAL A 14 -9.40 16.41 -3.49
N ALA A 15 -10.02 15.28 -3.18
CA ALA A 15 -10.26 14.83 -1.82
C ALA A 15 -9.29 13.74 -1.40
N ILE A 16 -8.81 13.82 -0.15
CA ILE A 16 -8.01 12.79 0.50
C ILE A 16 -8.79 12.24 1.69
N VAL A 17 -9.33 11.03 1.55
CA VAL A 17 -10.01 10.34 2.66
C VAL A 17 -8.99 9.53 3.44
N GLY A 18 -8.55 10.06 4.58
CA GLY A 18 -7.43 9.52 5.35
C GLY A 18 -6.13 10.30 5.09
N VAL A 19 -5.94 11.40 5.82
CA VAL A 19 -4.76 12.29 5.70
C VAL A 19 -3.60 11.78 6.57
N GLY A 20 -3.14 10.55 6.30
CA GLY A 20 -1.96 9.95 6.92
C GLY A 20 -0.71 10.06 6.05
N LEU A 21 0.23 9.13 6.21
CA LEU A 21 1.45 9.06 5.37
C LEU A 21 1.09 8.97 3.89
N ILE A 22 0.29 7.98 3.47
CA ILE A 22 -0.01 7.74 2.05
C ILE A 22 -0.87 8.88 1.48
N GLY A 23 -2.03 9.16 2.08
CA GLY A 23 -2.93 10.21 1.58
C GLY A 23 -2.31 11.60 1.61
N GLY A 24 -1.57 11.95 2.67
CA GLY A 24 -0.88 13.23 2.77
C GLY A 24 0.26 13.34 1.76
N SER A 25 1.05 12.28 1.57
CA SER A 25 2.11 12.27 0.56
C SER A 25 1.54 12.40 -0.84
N PHE A 26 0.38 11.79 -1.11
CA PHE A 26 -0.32 11.91 -2.38
C PHE A 26 -0.73 13.36 -2.64
N ALA A 27 -1.33 14.03 -1.66
CA ALA A 27 -1.65 15.45 -1.77
C ALA A 27 -0.42 16.32 -2.06
N LEU A 28 0.67 16.12 -1.31
CA LEU A 28 1.91 16.87 -1.50
C LEU A 28 2.55 16.60 -2.87
N ALA A 29 2.54 15.35 -3.34
CA ALA A 29 3.06 14.98 -4.66
C ALA A 29 2.24 15.65 -5.78
N LEU A 30 0.91 15.66 -5.67
CA LEU A 30 0.04 16.35 -6.63
C LEU A 30 0.29 17.86 -6.66
N LYS A 31 0.43 18.49 -5.49
CA LYS A 31 0.75 19.92 -5.38
C LYS A 31 2.10 20.22 -6.02
N ALA A 32 3.13 19.41 -5.72
CA ALA A 32 4.47 19.57 -6.28
C ALA A 32 4.50 19.38 -7.80
N ALA A 33 3.65 18.49 -8.34
CA ALA A 33 3.51 18.27 -9.78
C ALA A 33 2.58 19.28 -10.49
N GLY A 34 1.92 20.20 -9.75
CA GLY A 34 0.97 21.15 -10.32
C GLY A 34 -0.34 20.52 -10.83
N LEU A 35 -0.70 19.35 -10.31
CA LEU A 35 -1.83 18.54 -10.79
C LEU A 35 -3.13 18.75 -10.03
N CYS A 36 -3.13 19.59 -8.99
CA CYS A 36 -4.35 19.93 -8.25
C CYS A 36 -4.52 21.45 -8.09
N GLY A 37 -5.78 21.90 -8.01
CA GLY A 37 -6.14 23.27 -7.62
C GLY A 37 -6.31 23.41 -6.11
N ARG A 38 -7.17 22.57 -5.53
CA ARG A 38 -7.54 22.56 -4.10
C ARG A 38 -7.58 21.13 -3.57
N VAL A 39 -7.11 20.94 -2.34
CA VAL A 39 -7.14 19.65 -1.63
C VAL A 39 -8.03 19.71 -0.40
N VAL A 40 -9.03 18.84 -0.35
CA VAL A 40 -9.92 18.63 0.81
C VAL A 40 -9.47 17.39 1.58
N GLY A 41 -9.03 17.57 2.82
CA GLY A 41 -8.69 16.46 3.71
C GLY A 41 -9.90 15.99 4.50
N VAL A 42 -10.22 14.70 4.39
CA VAL A 42 -11.30 14.06 5.14
C VAL A 42 -10.71 13.13 6.21
N GLY A 43 -11.17 13.26 7.45
CA GLY A 43 -10.79 12.36 8.52
C GLY A 43 -11.54 12.61 9.82
N ARG A 44 -11.24 11.78 10.83
CA ARG A 44 -11.86 11.89 12.17
C ARG A 44 -10.99 12.62 13.19
N GLY A 45 -9.67 12.63 13.00
CA GLY A 45 -8.73 13.22 13.94
C GLY A 45 -8.55 14.71 13.69
N ALA A 46 -9.27 15.56 14.43
CA ALA A 46 -9.19 17.02 14.30
C ALA A 46 -7.73 17.53 14.40
N ALA A 47 -6.97 17.06 15.38
CA ALA A 47 -5.56 17.46 15.56
C ALA A 47 -4.69 17.12 14.34
N ASN A 48 -4.86 15.93 13.74
CA ASN A 48 -4.11 15.53 12.54
C ASN A 48 -4.51 16.37 11.31
N LEU A 49 -5.80 16.66 11.14
CA LEU A 49 -6.30 17.49 10.02
C LEU A 49 -5.86 18.95 10.14
N GLU A 50 -5.87 19.51 11.34
CA GLU A 50 -5.33 20.85 11.59
C GLU A 50 -3.82 20.91 11.34
N SER A 51 -3.06 19.89 11.78
CA SER A 51 -1.63 19.80 11.46
C SER A 51 -1.42 19.70 9.94
N ALA A 52 -2.19 18.86 9.24
CA ALA A 52 -2.14 18.74 7.79
C ALA A 52 -2.43 20.07 7.07
N ARG A 53 -3.42 20.84 7.55
CA ARG A 53 -3.75 22.15 6.99
C ARG A 53 -2.61 23.15 7.23
N ARG A 54 -2.09 23.23 8.45
CA ARG A 54 -0.96 24.10 8.82
C ARG A 54 0.30 23.79 8.01
N LEU A 55 0.56 22.51 7.73
CA LEU A 55 1.69 22.05 6.92
C LEU A 55 1.45 22.19 5.41
N GLY A 56 0.30 22.71 4.98
CA GLY A 56 -0.04 22.87 3.57
C GLY A 56 -0.31 21.56 2.83
N VAL A 57 -0.47 20.43 3.54
CA VAL A 57 -0.85 19.14 2.94
C VAL A 57 -2.26 19.24 2.35
N ILE A 58 -3.18 19.89 3.05
CA ILE A 58 -4.57 20.09 2.64
C ILE A 58 -4.95 21.58 2.75
N ASP A 59 -5.94 22.01 1.97
CA ASP A 59 -6.42 23.40 1.94
C ASP A 59 -7.75 23.57 2.69
N ALA A 60 -8.49 22.46 2.88
CA ALA A 60 -9.77 22.43 3.57
C ALA A 60 -9.92 21.16 4.40
N ILE A 61 -10.68 21.25 5.47
CA ILE A 61 -11.01 20.13 6.34
C ILE A 61 -12.47 19.74 6.11
N ALA A 62 -12.70 18.44 5.97
CA ALA A 62 -14.00 17.81 6.00
C ALA A 62 -13.98 16.68 7.02
N THR A 63 -15.11 16.44 7.68
CA THR A 63 -15.24 15.44 8.76
C THR A 63 -16.03 14.21 8.32
N ASP A 64 -16.71 14.30 7.18
CA ASP A 64 -17.52 13.23 6.60
C ASP A 64 -17.11 12.99 5.13
N PRO A 65 -16.83 11.73 4.70
CA PRO A 65 -16.62 11.41 3.29
C PRO A 65 -17.69 11.95 2.35
N ALA A 66 -18.96 12.03 2.76
CA ALA A 66 -20.03 12.58 1.92
C ALA A 66 -19.75 14.02 1.46
N GLN A 67 -19.04 14.82 2.27
CA GLN A 67 -18.64 16.19 1.93
C GLN A 67 -17.60 16.26 0.80
N ALA A 68 -16.89 15.16 0.55
CA ALA A 68 -15.89 15.05 -0.52
C ALA A 68 -16.45 14.51 -1.83
N ALA A 69 -17.70 14.01 -1.86
CA ALA A 69 -18.26 13.32 -3.01
C ALA A 69 -18.36 14.19 -4.29
N GLY A 70 -18.36 15.52 -4.14
CA GLY A 70 -18.37 16.46 -5.26
C GLY A 70 -17.01 16.77 -5.88
N CYS A 71 -15.92 16.16 -5.41
CA CYS A 71 -14.57 16.41 -5.93
C CYS A 71 -14.31 15.69 -7.27
N ASP A 72 -13.35 16.18 -8.05
CA ASP A 72 -12.99 15.61 -9.35
C ASP A 72 -12.16 14.32 -9.21
N LEU A 73 -11.31 14.28 -8.19
CA LEU A 73 -10.52 13.12 -7.80
C LEU A 73 -10.67 12.86 -6.30
N ILE A 74 -10.87 11.61 -5.93
CA ILE A 74 -10.99 11.17 -4.54
C ILE A 74 -10.01 10.03 -4.30
N MET A 75 -9.03 10.24 -3.42
CA MET A 75 -8.06 9.23 -2.98
C MET A 75 -8.47 8.70 -1.61
N ILE A 76 -8.77 7.41 -1.52
CA ILE A 76 -9.06 6.72 -0.26
C ILE A 76 -7.77 6.09 0.29
N ALA A 77 -7.31 6.61 1.42
CA ALA A 77 -6.11 6.17 2.13
C ALA A 77 -6.42 5.82 3.61
N THR A 78 -7.64 5.37 3.90
CA THR A 78 -8.03 4.77 5.18
C THR A 78 -7.59 3.31 5.25
N PRO A 79 -7.63 2.66 6.44
CA PRO A 79 -7.55 1.20 6.52
C PRO A 79 -8.59 0.51 5.64
N VAL A 80 -8.22 -0.62 5.02
CA VAL A 80 -9.05 -1.34 4.04
C VAL A 80 -10.41 -1.77 4.62
N ALA A 81 -10.45 -2.09 5.91
CA ALA A 81 -11.70 -2.41 6.63
C ALA A 81 -12.75 -1.29 6.63
N GLN A 82 -12.37 -0.04 6.32
CA GLN A 82 -13.30 1.11 6.30
C GLN A 82 -13.85 1.42 4.90
N PHE A 83 -13.37 0.75 3.85
CA PHE A 83 -13.65 1.12 2.47
C PHE A 83 -15.13 1.09 2.12
N GLU A 84 -15.84 0.03 2.50
CA GLU A 84 -17.29 -0.08 2.20
C GLU A 84 -18.06 1.10 2.79
N ARG A 85 -17.79 1.47 4.04
CA ARG A 85 -18.43 2.62 4.70
C ARG A 85 -18.09 3.93 4.01
N VAL A 86 -16.82 4.13 3.64
CA VAL A 86 -16.36 5.35 2.96
C VAL A 86 -17.00 5.47 1.58
N LEU A 87 -16.96 4.40 0.79
CA LEU A 87 -17.53 4.36 -0.55
C LEU A 87 -19.06 4.53 -0.51
N ALA A 88 -19.74 3.93 0.46
CA ALA A 88 -21.18 4.10 0.63
C ALA A 88 -21.57 5.54 0.99
N ALA A 89 -20.76 6.25 1.79
CA ALA A 89 -20.96 7.65 2.10
C ALA A 89 -20.70 8.58 0.89
N LEU A 90 -19.76 8.20 0.01
CA LEU A 90 -19.46 8.93 -1.22
C LEU A 90 -20.54 8.73 -2.30
N ALA A 91 -21.08 7.51 -2.43
CA ALA A 91 -21.90 7.08 -3.55
C ALA A 91 -23.07 8.04 -3.90
N PRO A 92 -23.85 8.58 -2.94
CA PRO A 92 -24.96 9.47 -3.24
C PRO A 92 -24.52 10.78 -3.92
N GLY A 93 -23.37 11.33 -3.51
CA GLY A 93 -22.88 12.64 -3.98
C GLY A 93 -21.90 12.58 -5.15
N LEU A 94 -21.44 11.39 -5.56
CA LEU A 94 -20.50 11.24 -6.67
C LEU A 94 -21.10 11.79 -7.97
N ARG A 95 -20.41 12.78 -8.55
CA ARG A 95 -20.78 13.43 -9.81
C ARG A 95 -20.38 12.56 -11.00
N PRO A 96 -21.08 12.65 -12.14
CA PRO A 96 -20.58 12.11 -13.40
C PRO A 96 -19.18 12.66 -13.70
N GLY A 97 -18.23 11.79 -14.04
CA GLY A 97 -16.85 12.16 -14.35
C GLY A 97 -15.91 12.32 -13.15
N SER A 98 -16.41 12.25 -11.91
CA SER A 98 -15.54 12.12 -10.73
C SER A 98 -14.78 10.80 -10.78
N LEU A 99 -13.50 10.83 -10.41
CA LEU A 99 -12.64 9.66 -10.36
C LEU A 99 -12.30 9.32 -8.91
N VAL A 100 -12.48 8.05 -8.53
CA VAL A 100 -12.16 7.54 -7.21
C VAL A 100 -11.04 6.52 -7.34
N THR A 101 -10.02 6.63 -6.51
CA THR A 101 -8.91 5.67 -6.41
C THR A 101 -8.54 5.45 -4.95
N ASP A 102 -7.60 4.55 -4.69
CA ASP A 102 -7.20 4.21 -3.33
C ASP A 102 -5.71 3.93 -3.19
N GLY A 103 -5.30 3.74 -1.94
CA GLY A 103 -3.96 3.28 -1.56
C GLY A 103 -3.98 2.07 -0.63
N GLY A 104 -5.06 1.28 -0.62
CA GLY A 104 -5.20 0.09 0.21
C GLY A 104 -4.22 -1.01 -0.17
N SER A 105 -3.75 -1.78 0.80
CA SER A 105 -2.72 -2.80 0.58
C SER A 105 -3.24 -4.12 0.01
N THR A 106 -4.55 -4.30 -0.02
CA THR A 106 -5.28 -5.46 -0.58
C THR A 106 -6.30 -4.98 -1.59
N LYS A 107 -6.70 -5.83 -2.53
CA LYS A 107 -7.52 -5.43 -3.69
C LYS A 107 -8.77 -6.25 -3.89
N ARG A 108 -8.82 -7.55 -3.54
CA ARG A 108 -10.04 -8.36 -3.66
C ARG A 108 -11.16 -7.83 -2.77
N ASP A 109 -10.84 -7.57 -1.51
CA ASP A 109 -11.80 -7.05 -0.52
C ASP A 109 -12.23 -5.60 -0.85
N VAL A 110 -11.28 -4.76 -1.24
CA VAL A 110 -11.53 -3.37 -1.66
C VAL A 110 -12.45 -3.31 -2.88
N VAL A 111 -12.21 -4.15 -3.89
CA VAL A 111 -13.07 -4.23 -5.08
C VAL A 111 -14.46 -4.79 -4.72
N ALA A 112 -14.53 -5.79 -3.85
CA ALA A 112 -15.82 -6.31 -3.38
C ALA A 112 -16.62 -5.24 -2.61
N ALA A 113 -15.97 -4.46 -1.75
CA ALA A 113 -16.57 -3.33 -1.05
C ALA A 113 -17.06 -2.25 -2.04
N ALA A 114 -16.27 -1.92 -3.05
CA ALA A 114 -16.66 -0.96 -4.09
C ALA A 114 -17.87 -1.43 -4.90
N ARG A 115 -17.91 -2.72 -5.28
CA ARG A 115 -19.06 -3.32 -5.98
C ARG A 115 -20.35 -3.17 -5.19
N ARG A 116 -20.33 -3.46 -3.88
CA ARG A 116 -21.49 -3.32 -2.99
C ARG A 116 -21.92 -1.86 -2.81
N ALA A 117 -20.95 -0.96 -2.62
CA ALA A 117 -21.23 0.42 -2.24
C ALA A 117 -21.59 1.34 -3.42
N LEU A 118 -20.94 1.16 -4.59
CA LEU A 118 -21.08 2.08 -5.72
C LEU A 118 -22.13 1.66 -6.74
N GLY A 119 -22.45 0.36 -6.82
CA GLY A 119 -23.42 -0.17 -7.78
C GLY A 119 -23.11 0.30 -9.22
N PRO A 120 -24.04 1.02 -9.90
CA PRO A 120 -23.82 1.54 -11.26
C PRO A 120 -22.64 2.50 -11.40
N LYS A 121 -22.20 3.16 -10.30
CA LYS A 121 -21.08 4.11 -10.31
C LYS A 121 -19.71 3.43 -10.18
N LEU A 122 -19.65 2.09 -10.17
CA LEU A 122 -18.40 1.34 -10.04
C LEU A 122 -17.35 1.71 -11.09
N ALA A 123 -17.77 2.07 -12.31
CA ALA A 123 -16.88 2.51 -13.39
C ALA A 123 -15.97 3.70 -12.98
N GLN A 124 -16.42 4.51 -12.01
CA GLN A 124 -15.68 5.66 -11.48
C GLN A 124 -14.60 5.28 -10.45
N PHE A 125 -14.52 4.01 -10.03
CA PHE A 125 -13.52 3.54 -9.07
C PHE A 125 -12.42 2.74 -9.78
N VAL A 126 -11.21 3.28 -9.79
CA VAL A 126 -10.00 2.62 -10.30
C VAL A 126 -9.10 2.30 -9.11
N PRO A 127 -9.09 1.05 -8.63
CA PRO A 127 -8.31 0.70 -7.45
C PRO A 127 -6.80 0.79 -7.70
N GLY A 128 -6.08 1.20 -6.66
CA GLY A 128 -4.64 1.43 -6.70
C GLY A 128 -3.94 0.96 -5.42
N HIS A 129 -2.65 0.65 -5.54
CA HIS A 129 -1.78 0.35 -4.41
C HIS A 129 -0.38 0.93 -4.68
N PRO A 130 -0.04 2.07 -4.05
CA PRO A 130 1.34 2.54 -4.04
C PRO A 130 2.16 1.63 -3.12
N ILE A 131 3.12 0.89 -3.68
CA ILE A 131 4.06 0.04 -2.95
C ILE A 131 5.12 0.95 -2.33
N SER A 132 4.70 1.69 -1.32
CA SER A 132 5.46 2.67 -0.59
C SER A 132 4.98 2.65 0.85
N GLY A 133 5.89 2.79 1.80
CA GLY A 133 5.53 2.74 3.21
C GLY A 133 6.71 3.14 4.06
N ALA A 134 6.42 3.82 5.16
CA ALA A 134 7.37 4.12 6.20
C ALA A 134 6.76 3.72 7.54
N GLU A 135 7.61 3.51 8.53
CA GLU A 135 7.20 3.09 9.88
C GLU A 135 6.49 4.21 10.65
N LYS A 136 6.50 5.45 10.11
CA LYS A 136 5.84 6.62 10.70
C LYS A 136 4.45 6.83 10.11
N SER A 137 3.52 7.27 10.95
CA SER A 137 2.13 7.54 10.58
C SER A 137 1.76 9.01 10.77
N GLY A 138 0.55 9.39 10.34
CA GLY A 138 0.04 10.76 10.43
C GLY A 138 0.47 11.70 9.29
N ALA A 139 -0.15 12.86 9.25
CA ALA A 139 0.11 13.87 8.21
C ALA A 139 1.53 14.44 8.27
N GLU A 140 2.14 14.49 9.47
CA GLU A 140 3.50 15.00 9.67
C GLU A 140 4.57 14.09 9.08
N ALA A 141 4.24 12.81 8.85
CA ALA A 141 5.11 11.86 8.16
C ALA A 141 5.03 11.96 6.63
N ALA A 142 4.08 12.75 6.09
CA ALA A 142 3.87 12.89 4.66
C ALA A 142 5.08 13.51 3.95
N LYS A 143 5.38 13.02 2.75
CA LYS A 143 6.49 13.50 1.93
C LYS A 143 6.06 13.64 0.48
N ALA A 144 6.37 14.80 -0.12
CA ALA A 144 6.06 15.05 -1.53
C ALA A 144 6.76 14.08 -2.49
N ASP A 145 7.85 13.46 -2.06
CA ASP A 145 8.68 12.56 -2.84
C ASP A 145 8.52 11.09 -2.47
N LEU A 146 7.53 10.74 -1.63
CA LEU A 146 7.34 9.37 -1.14
C LEU A 146 7.24 8.33 -2.27
N PHE A 147 6.66 8.71 -3.41
CA PHE A 147 6.39 7.79 -4.51
C PHE A 147 7.44 7.82 -5.63
N ARG A 148 8.49 8.65 -5.52
CA ARG A 148 9.54 8.68 -6.55
C ARG A 148 10.21 7.31 -6.63
N ASP A 149 10.28 6.76 -7.83
CA ASP A 149 10.79 5.41 -8.13
C ASP A 149 10.05 4.25 -7.44
N CYS A 150 9.01 4.53 -6.66
CA CYS A 150 8.15 3.49 -6.09
C CYS A 150 7.24 2.91 -7.17
N ARG A 151 6.92 1.62 -7.02
CA ARG A 151 5.92 0.98 -7.87
C ARG A 151 4.52 1.36 -7.39
N VAL A 152 3.64 1.72 -8.31
CA VAL A 152 2.20 1.84 -8.07
C VAL A 152 1.50 0.80 -8.94
N ILE A 153 0.73 -0.07 -8.31
CA ILE A 153 -0.06 -1.08 -9.02
C ILE A 153 -1.48 -0.57 -9.12
N LEU A 154 -1.96 -0.36 -10.34
CA LEU A 154 -3.39 -0.14 -10.60
C LEU A 154 -4.05 -1.48 -10.89
N THR A 155 -5.24 -1.70 -10.36
CA THR A 155 -6.01 -2.93 -10.62
C THR A 155 -7.30 -2.61 -11.37
N PRO A 156 -7.22 -2.30 -12.67
CA PRO A 156 -8.38 -1.88 -13.44
C PRO A 156 -9.47 -2.95 -13.44
N LEU A 157 -10.71 -2.48 -13.37
CA LEU A 157 -11.93 -3.28 -13.48
C LEU A 157 -12.43 -3.24 -14.92
N ALA A 158 -13.24 -4.24 -15.31
CA ALA A 158 -13.86 -4.29 -16.63
C ALA A 158 -14.75 -3.08 -16.93
N GLU A 159 -15.30 -2.47 -15.87
CA GLU A 159 -16.17 -1.29 -15.92
C GLU A 159 -15.40 0.02 -16.14
N ASN A 160 -14.08 0.05 -15.94
CA ASN A 160 -13.33 1.30 -16.01
C ASN A 160 -13.09 1.74 -17.46
N ALA A 161 -13.34 3.01 -17.75
CA ALA A 161 -13.00 3.60 -19.03
C ALA A 161 -11.47 3.69 -19.20
N ALA A 162 -10.98 3.39 -20.41
CA ALA A 162 -9.56 3.48 -20.74
C ALA A 162 -8.98 4.89 -20.50
N ALA A 163 -9.80 5.94 -20.70
CA ALA A 163 -9.42 7.32 -20.46
C ALA A 163 -9.14 7.60 -18.97
N ASP A 164 -9.97 7.10 -18.06
CA ASP A 164 -9.79 7.31 -16.61
C ASP A 164 -8.57 6.55 -16.08
N LEU A 165 -8.35 5.33 -16.59
CA LEU A 165 -7.13 4.58 -16.31
C LEU A 165 -5.89 5.35 -16.79
N ALA A 166 -5.87 5.82 -18.03
CA ALA A 166 -4.76 6.60 -18.58
C ALA A 166 -4.50 7.89 -17.78
N ARG A 167 -5.55 8.58 -17.31
CA ARG A 167 -5.43 9.77 -16.45
C ARG A 167 -4.73 9.45 -15.13
N LEU A 168 -5.09 8.36 -14.46
CA LEU A 168 -4.44 7.95 -13.20
C LEU A 168 -3.01 7.49 -13.41
N GLU A 169 -2.73 6.78 -14.50
CA GLU A 169 -1.34 6.42 -14.81
C GLU A 169 -0.47 7.65 -15.06
N ALA A 170 -0.96 8.62 -15.84
CA ALA A 170 -0.24 9.86 -16.12
C ALA A 170 0.00 10.65 -14.82
N LEU A 171 -1.01 10.71 -13.94
CA LEU A 171 -0.90 11.33 -12.62
C LEU A 171 0.19 10.66 -11.78
N TRP A 172 0.16 9.33 -11.64
CA TRP A 172 1.16 8.63 -10.82
C TRP A 172 2.58 8.75 -11.39
N ARG A 173 2.73 8.69 -12.73
CA ARG A 173 4.01 8.92 -13.40
C ARG A 173 4.53 10.34 -13.17
N ALA A 174 3.66 11.34 -13.20
CA ALA A 174 4.02 12.73 -12.89
C ALA A 174 4.40 12.94 -11.42
N CYS A 175 3.86 12.13 -10.50
CA CYS A 175 4.34 12.03 -9.11
C CYS A 175 5.67 11.25 -8.96
N GLY A 176 6.27 10.80 -10.06
CA GLY A 176 7.55 10.07 -10.08
C GLY A 176 7.45 8.56 -9.89
N ALA A 177 6.24 8.00 -9.86
CA ALA A 177 6.03 6.57 -9.66
C ALA A 177 6.17 5.75 -10.94
N ARG A 178 6.53 4.47 -10.78
CA ARG A 178 6.53 3.46 -11.83
C ARG A 178 5.20 2.72 -11.79
N VAL A 179 4.34 2.97 -12.78
CA VAL A 179 2.99 2.39 -12.81
C VAL A 179 2.97 1.04 -13.52
N SER A 180 2.37 0.04 -12.88
CA SER A 180 2.07 -1.26 -13.47
C SER A 180 0.59 -1.61 -13.28
N ARG A 181 0.09 -2.59 -14.03
CA ARG A 181 -1.27 -3.11 -13.91
C ARG A 181 -1.25 -4.57 -13.46
N MET A 182 -2.19 -4.96 -12.62
CA MET A 182 -2.49 -6.35 -12.28
C MET A 182 -4.00 -6.49 -12.11
N ASP A 183 -4.58 -7.67 -12.32
CA ASP A 183 -5.93 -7.90 -11.81
C ASP A 183 -5.92 -8.02 -10.26
N PRO A 184 -7.06 -7.80 -9.58
CA PRO A 184 -7.12 -7.84 -8.12
C PRO A 184 -6.70 -9.18 -7.49
N GLU A 185 -6.95 -10.30 -8.16
CA GLU A 185 -6.62 -11.64 -7.65
C GLU A 185 -5.11 -11.87 -7.68
N THR A 186 -4.48 -11.61 -8.83
CA THR A 186 -3.02 -11.68 -8.99
C THR A 186 -2.31 -10.72 -8.06
N HIS A 187 -2.84 -9.50 -7.88
CA HIS A 187 -2.28 -8.54 -6.92
C HIS A 187 -2.20 -9.16 -5.52
N ASP A 188 -3.32 -9.63 -4.99
CA ASP A 188 -3.36 -10.14 -3.62
C ASP A 188 -2.53 -11.42 -3.44
N GLU A 189 -2.44 -12.27 -4.46
CA GLU A 189 -1.54 -13.43 -4.46
C GLU A 189 -0.07 -13.02 -4.40
N VAL A 190 0.37 -12.11 -5.29
CA VAL A 190 1.76 -11.63 -5.31
C VAL A 190 2.11 -10.95 -3.99
N LEU A 191 1.24 -10.05 -3.50
CA LEU A 191 1.51 -9.28 -2.28
C LEU A 191 1.44 -10.14 -1.02
N ALA A 192 0.68 -11.24 -1.02
CA ALA A 192 0.75 -12.23 0.06
C ALA A 192 2.18 -12.77 0.21
N ALA A 193 2.81 -13.18 -0.89
CA ALA A 193 4.14 -13.77 -0.89
C ALA A 193 5.25 -12.74 -0.60
N VAL A 194 5.23 -11.60 -1.30
CA VAL A 194 6.37 -10.65 -1.30
C VAL A 194 6.27 -9.54 -0.27
N SER A 195 5.12 -9.40 0.42
CA SER A 195 4.90 -8.33 1.40
C SER A 195 4.28 -8.85 2.70
N HIS A 196 3.13 -9.54 2.64
CA HIS A 196 2.38 -9.89 3.84
C HIS A 196 3.05 -10.97 4.67
N LEU A 197 3.51 -12.05 4.03
CA LEU A 197 4.25 -13.12 4.68
C LEU A 197 5.51 -12.59 5.38
N PRO A 198 6.40 -11.79 4.74
CA PRO A 198 7.54 -11.17 5.42
C PRO A 198 7.18 -10.40 6.70
N HIS A 199 6.07 -9.64 6.71
CA HIS A 199 5.62 -8.94 7.91
C HIS A 199 5.15 -9.91 8.99
N LEU A 200 4.35 -10.92 8.62
CA LEU A 200 3.88 -11.94 9.56
C LEU A 200 5.05 -12.67 10.23
N LEU A 201 6.07 -13.04 9.45
CA LEU A 201 7.29 -13.69 9.96
C LEU A 201 8.09 -12.79 10.89
N ALA A 202 8.20 -11.49 10.57
CA ALA A 202 8.86 -10.51 11.44
C ALA A 202 8.14 -10.38 12.79
N TYR A 203 6.80 -10.28 12.79
CA TYR A 203 6.00 -10.26 14.02
C TYR A 203 6.17 -11.53 14.84
N ALA A 204 6.08 -12.70 14.19
CA ALA A 204 6.23 -13.99 14.85
C ALA A 204 7.62 -14.14 15.49
N LEU A 205 8.69 -13.77 14.78
CA LEU A 205 10.05 -13.86 15.30
C LEU A 205 10.27 -12.96 16.52
N VAL A 206 9.84 -11.69 16.46
CA VAL A 206 9.99 -10.77 17.59
C VAL A 206 9.22 -11.27 18.81
N LYS A 207 7.98 -11.73 18.61
CA LYS A 207 7.15 -12.24 19.71
C LYS A 207 7.75 -13.50 20.35
N GLU A 208 8.23 -14.42 19.52
CA GLU A 208 8.85 -15.66 19.99
C GLU A 208 10.08 -15.38 20.85
N LEU A 209 10.97 -14.49 20.41
CA LEU A 209 12.17 -14.11 21.17
C LEU A 209 11.81 -13.40 22.49
N ALA A 210 10.76 -12.56 22.47
CA ALA A 210 10.29 -11.84 23.64
C ALA A 210 9.68 -12.74 24.72
N ASP A 211 9.11 -13.88 24.34
CA ASP A 211 8.48 -14.83 25.26
C ASP A 211 9.48 -15.77 25.96
N ARG A 212 10.76 -15.72 25.57
CA ARG A 212 11.80 -16.56 26.19
C ARG A 212 12.28 -15.97 27.51
N GLY A 213 12.60 -16.84 28.47
CA GLY A 213 13.15 -16.45 29.77
C GLY A 213 14.48 -15.67 29.71
N ASN A 214 15.20 -15.74 28.58
CA ASN A 214 16.46 -15.02 28.34
C ASN A 214 16.33 -13.90 27.29
N ALA A 215 15.13 -13.34 27.06
CA ALA A 215 14.87 -12.31 26.06
C ALA A 215 15.86 -11.13 26.11
N ALA A 216 16.16 -10.61 27.32
CA ALA A 216 17.10 -9.49 27.49
C ALA A 216 18.50 -9.81 26.93
N GLN A 217 18.97 -11.04 27.13
CA GLN A 217 20.24 -11.49 26.57
C GLN A 217 20.16 -11.63 25.04
N LEU A 218 19.06 -12.17 24.51
CA LEU A 218 18.88 -12.32 23.06
C LEU A 218 18.87 -10.97 22.34
N PHE A 219 18.13 -9.99 22.85
CA PHE A 219 18.07 -8.67 22.22
C PHE A 219 19.36 -7.86 22.40
N SER A 220 20.04 -7.95 23.56
CA SER A 220 21.32 -7.25 23.78
C SER A 220 22.48 -7.80 22.95
N ASN A 221 22.43 -9.08 22.57
CA ASN A 221 23.40 -9.73 21.70
C ASN A 221 22.99 -9.74 20.22
N SER A 222 21.94 -8.99 19.87
CA SER A 222 21.50 -8.88 18.48
C SER A 222 22.34 -7.86 17.69
N ALA A 223 22.63 -8.19 16.44
CA ALA A 223 23.35 -7.32 15.51
C ALA A 223 22.40 -6.77 14.43
N GLY A 224 22.98 -6.13 13.40
CA GLY A 224 22.22 -5.55 12.27
C GLY A 224 21.25 -6.53 11.60
N GLY A 225 21.60 -7.84 11.54
CA GLY A 225 20.75 -8.86 10.92
C GLY A 225 19.36 -9.00 11.56
N LEU A 226 19.27 -9.01 12.90
CA LEU A 226 17.96 -9.06 13.57
C LEU A 226 17.21 -7.75 13.35
N ARG A 227 17.87 -6.60 13.51
CA ARG A 227 17.27 -5.27 13.32
C ARG A 227 16.66 -5.11 11.93
N ASP A 228 17.37 -5.53 10.88
CA ASP A 228 16.90 -5.40 9.50
C ASP A 228 15.74 -6.35 9.20
N PHE A 229 15.82 -7.60 9.68
CA PHE A 229 14.78 -8.59 9.46
C PHE A 229 13.47 -8.22 10.20
N THR A 230 13.59 -7.70 11.43
CA THR A 230 12.43 -7.40 12.28
C THR A 230 11.94 -5.97 12.18
N ARG A 231 12.58 -5.10 11.39
CA ARG A 231 12.14 -3.72 11.12
C ARG A 231 10.66 -3.66 10.74
N LEU A 232 10.17 -4.65 9.98
CA LEU A 232 8.79 -4.75 9.55
C LEU A 232 7.79 -4.89 10.72
N ALA A 233 8.22 -5.48 11.85
CA ALA A 233 7.40 -5.64 13.06
C ALA A 233 7.14 -4.31 13.79
N SER A 234 7.81 -3.22 13.44
CA SER A 234 7.50 -1.86 13.93
C SER A 234 6.29 -1.23 13.23
N SER A 235 5.72 -1.89 12.22
CA SER A 235 4.55 -1.41 11.50
C SER A 235 3.29 -1.41 12.37
N HIS A 236 2.31 -0.56 12.03
CA HIS A 236 1.10 -0.35 12.82
C HIS A 236 0.23 -1.63 12.94
N PRO A 237 -0.07 -2.13 14.16
CA PRO A 237 -0.78 -3.39 14.34
C PRO A 237 -2.19 -3.43 13.73
N GLU A 238 -2.97 -2.36 13.83
CA GLU A 238 -4.34 -2.36 13.28
C GLU A 238 -4.36 -2.50 11.76
N MET A 239 -3.38 -1.88 11.08
CA MET A 239 -3.28 -1.95 9.62
C MET A 239 -2.93 -3.37 9.18
N TRP A 240 -1.94 -3.98 9.84
CA TRP A 240 -1.50 -5.34 9.52
C TRP A 240 -2.53 -6.40 9.91
N ARG A 241 -3.30 -6.20 10.99
CA ARG A 241 -4.48 -7.01 11.28
C ARG A 241 -5.44 -6.99 10.08
N ASP A 242 -5.81 -5.81 9.60
CA ASP A 242 -6.78 -5.67 8.51
C ASP A 242 -6.26 -6.32 7.22
N ILE A 243 -4.98 -6.14 6.88
CA ILE A 243 -4.33 -6.78 5.73
C ILE A 243 -4.36 -8.31 5.85
N CYS A 244 -3.97 -8.85 7.00
CA CYS A 244 -3.95 -10.29 7.24
C CYS A 244 -5.35 -10.90 7.16
N VAL A 245 -6.37 -10.21 7.69
CA VAL A 245 -7.77 -10.68 7.62
C VAL A 245 -8.31 -10.60 6.20
N ALA A 246 -8.04 -9.50 5.48
CA ALA A 246 -8.53 -9.26 4.12
C ALA A 246 -7.95 -10.26 3.11
N ASN A 247 -6.69 -10.67 3.28
CA ASN A 247 -5.99 -11.56 2.36
C ASN A 247 -5.61 -12.91 3.00
N ARG A 248 -6.44 -13.38 3.94
CA ARG A 248 -6.15 -14.53 4.82
C ARG A 248 -5.91 -15.84 4.08
N ASP A 249 -6.64 -16.09 2.99
CA ASP A 249 -6.57 -17.34 2.23
C ASP A 249 -5.25 -17.44 1.46
N LYS A 250 -4.85 -16.37 0.77
CA LYS A 250 -3.54 -16.31 0.10
C LYS A 250 -2.41 -16.32 1.11
N LEU A 251 -2.51 -15.53 2.19
CA LEU A 251 -1.49 -15.49 3.23
C LEU A 251 -1.32 -16.84 3.95
N ALA A 252 -2.40 -17.58 4.21
CA ALA A 252 -2.33 -18.91 4.81
C ALA A 252 -1.63 -19.92 3.89
N ALA A 253 -1.87 -19.85 2.57
CA ALA A 253 -1.16 -20.68 1.61
C ALA A 253 0.34 -20.38 1.59
N GLU A 254 0.72 -19.10 1.57
CA GLU A 254 2.11 -18.65 1.63
C GLU A 254 2.81 -19.06 2.94
N LEU A 255 2.10 -18.96 4.06
CA LEU A 255 2.62 -19.43 5.35
C LEU A 255 2.88 -20.94 5.32
N GLY A 256 1.95 -21.74 4.79
CA GLY A 256 2.12 -23.19 4.66
C GLY A 256 3.30 -23.57 3.75
N ALA A 257 3.50 -22.84 2.65
CA ALA A 257 4.65 -23.02 1.77
C ALA A 257 5.98 -22.70 2.50
N PHE A 258 6.00 -21.63 3.30
CA PHE A 258 7.18 -21.27 4.10
C PHE A 258 7.46 -22.30 5.21
N GLU A 259 6.45 -22.78 5.91
CA GLU A 259 6.57 -23.84 6.91
C GLU A 259 7.13 -25.13 6.30
N ALA A 260 6.72 -25.49 5.07
CA ALA A 260 7.29 -26.64 4.36
C ALA A 260 8.80 -26.45 4.10
N ARG A 261 9.24 -25.23 3.77
CA ARG A 261 10.68 -24.92 3.61
C ARG A 261 11.43 -25.06 4.93
N LEU A 262 10.89 -24.55 6.04
CA LEU A 262 11.52 -24.72 7.36
C LEU A 262 11.61 -26.19 7.78
N ARG A 263 10.54 -26.98 7.52
CA ARG A 263 10.52 -28.42 7.79
C ARG A 263 11.58 -29.18 6.99
N ALA A 264 11.86 -28.77 5.76
CA ALA A 264 12.92 -29.38 4.94
C ALA A 264 14.34 -29.02 5.43
N ILE A 265 14.54 -27.84 6.04
CA ILE A 265 15.84 -27.40 6.55
C ILE A 265 16.19 -28.07 7.88
N ARG A 266 15.19 -28.29 8.75
CA ARG A 266 15.36 -28.90 10.08
C ARG A 266 16.23 -30.17 10.10
N PRO A 267 15.96 -31.22 9.30
CA PRO A 267 16.76 -32.45 9.34
C PRO A 267 18.21 -32.22 8.90
N LEU A 268 18.47 -31.25 8.01
CA LEU A 268 19.83 -30.91 7.60
C LEU A 268 20.64 -30.32 8.77
N LEU A 269 19.98 -29.51 9.61
CA LEU A 269 20.58 -28.97 10.83
C LEU A 269 20.82 -30.07 11.86
N GLU A 270 19.82 -30.94 12.08
CA GLU A 270 19.91 -32.05 13.05
C GLU A 270 20.99 -33.07 12.67
N ALA A 271 21.19 -33.31 11.37
CA ALA A 271 22.24 -34.20 10.86
C ALA A 271 23.62 -33.52 10.73
N GLY A 272 23.71 -32.20 10.89
CA GLY A 272 24.93 -31.44 10.61
C GLY A 272 25.38 -31.52 9.14
N ASP A 273 24.45 -31.65 8.19
CA ASP A 273 24.74 -31.77 6.76
C ASP A 273 25.14 -30.43 6.15
N GLY A 274 26.40 -30.05 6.37
CA GLY A 274 26.96 -28.79 5.88
C GLY A 274 26.90 -28.65 4.36
N ALA A 275 27.09 -29.76 3.62
CA ALA A 275 27.09 -29.73 2.16
C ALA A 275 25.69 -29.44 1.59
N ALA A 276 24.64 -30.01 2.18
CA ALA A 276 23.26 -29.71 1.78
C ALA A 276 22.85 -28.27 2.14
N LEU A 277 23.24 -27.79 3.32
CA LEU A 277 23.00 -26.41 3.74
C LEU A 277 23.69 -25.40 2.81
N GLU A 278 24.96 -25.63 2.45
CA GLU A 278 25.70 -24.77 1.54
C GLU A 278 25.02 -24.67 0.17
N ARG A 279 24.58 -25.80 -0.40
CA ARG A 279 23.84 -25.80 -1.68
C ARG A 279 22.57 -24.96 -1.59
N LEU A 280 21.76 -25.17 -0.56
CA LEU A 280 20.52 -24.42 -0.33
C LEU A 280 20.78 -22.90 -0.24
N PHE A 281 21.80 -22.49 0.52
CA PHE A 281 22.15 -21.07 0.67
C PHE A 281 22.74 -20.48 -0.61
N ALA A 282 23.53 -21.24 -1.37
CA ALA A 282 24.09 -20.82 -2.65
C ALA A 282 22.98 -20.57 -3.69
N GLU A 283 21.99 -21.45 -3.78
CA GLU A 283 20.82 -21.28 -4.64
C GLU A 283 20.04 -19.99 -4.29
N ALA A 284 19.74 -19.79 -3.01
CA ALA A 284 19.08 -18.57 -2.54
C ALA A 284 19.90 -17.30 -2.85
N ARG A 285 21.22 -17.35 -2.67
CA ARG A 285 22.14 -16.25 -2.99
C ARG A 285 22.11 -15.91 -4.49
N VAL A 286 22.08 -16.91 -5.37
CA VAL A 286 22.02 -16.70 -6.83
C VAL A 286 20.71 -16.00 -7.22
N VAL A 287 19.58 -16.51 -6.74
CA VAL A 287 18.26 -15.92 -7.02
C VAL A 287 18.19 -14.47 -6.53
N ARG A 288 18.61 -14.22 -5.28
CA ARG A 288 18.66 -12.88 -4.70
C ARG A 288 19.55 -11.94 -5.52
N GLY A 289 20.73 -12.41 -5.91
CA GLY A 289 21.68 -11.62 -6.70
C GLY A 289 21.12 -11.26 -8.08
N LYS A 290 20.39 -12.16 -8.74
CA LYS A 290 19.71 -11.88 -10.00
C LYS A 290 18.63 -10.80 -9.82
N TRP A 291 17.80 -10.91 -8.78
CA TRP A 291 16.78 -9.92 -8.48
C TRP A 291 17.35 -8.50 -8.29
N LEU A 292 18.40 -8.37 -7.47
CA LEU A 292 19.01 -7.06 -7.19
C LEU A 292 19.62 -6.39 -8.43
N ARG A 293 20.06 -7.17 -9.43
CA ARG A 293 20.56 -6.67 -10.71
C ARG A 293 19.46 -6.43 -11.75
N GLY A 294 18.18 -6.58 -11.37
CA GLY A 294 17.04 -6.43 -12.27
C GLY A 294 16.76 -7.62 -13.18
N GLY A 295 17.48 -8.74 -13.03
CA GLY A 295 17.35 -9.92 -13.90
C GLY A 295 16.13 -10.82 -13.61
N LEU A 296 15.22 -10.39 -12.73
CA LEU A 296 13.97 -11.06 -12.37
C LEU A 296 12.78 -10.06 -12.37
N GLN A 297 12.87 -9.00 -13.17
CA GLN A 297 11.84 -7.96 -13.29
C GLN A 297 10.88 -8.21 -14.44
#